data_AF-A0A553UIF6-F1
#
_entry.id   AF-A0A553UIF6-F1
#
_cell.length_a   1.000
_cell.length_b   1.000
_cell.length_c   1.000
_cell.angle_alpha   90.00
_cell.angle_beta   90.00
_cell.angle_gamma   90.00
#
_symmetry.space_group_name_H-M   'P 1'
#
loop_
_entity.id
_entity.type
_entity.pdbx_description
1 polymer ?
#
loop_
_entity_poly.entity_id
_entity_poly.type
_entity_poly.pdbx_seq_one_letter_code
_entity_poly.pdbx_strand_id
1 'polypeptide(L)'
;MYIKDMTEAMQMILPDKPTPCLQPQYLNKEAKAVCLQIFQKHTYNPKPLQKYLNSLRLISIDNAPCVYLNSQDKLQAFKSNNALCLALQKHFTKGLK
;
A
#
# COMPACT_ATOMS: atom_id res chain seq x y z
N MET A 1 2.75 -2.75 -25.65
CA MET A 1 1.61 -3.29 -24.88
C MET A 1 0.43 -2.37 -25.11
N TYR A 2 -0.68 -2.87 -25.66
CA TYR A 2 -1.87 -2.06 -25.94
C TYR A 2 -2.83 -2.20 -24.76
N ILE A 3 -3.14 -1.09 -24.08
CA ILE A 3 -4.07 -1.06 -22.95
C ILE A 3 -5.48 -0.89 -23.52
N LYS A 4 -6.38 -1.85 -23.29
CA LYS A 4 -7.76 -1.79 -23.80
C LYS A 4 -8.73 -1.17 -22.80
N ASP A 5 -8.38 -1.19 -21.51
CA ASP A 5 -9.20 -0.68 -20.41
C ASP A 5 -8.31 -0.03 -19.32
N MET A 6 -8.80 1.04 -18.70
CA MET A 6 -8.21 1.64 -17.51
C MET A 6 -8.01 0.64 -16.38
N THR A 7 -8.87 -0.38 -16.28
CA THR A 7 -8.72 -1.49 -15.32
C THR A 7 -7.44 -2.28 -15.58
N GLU A 8 -7.12 -2.60 -16.84
CA GLU A 8 -5.87 -3.27 -17.21
C GLU A 8 -4.66 -2.38 -16.89
N ALA A 9 -4.76 -1.08 -17.16
CA ALA A 9 -3.71 -0.11 -16.79
C ALA A 9 -3.43 -0.14 -15.28
N MET A 10 -4.48 -0.12 -14.46
CA MET A 10 -4.37 -0.14 -13.00
C MET A 10 -3.77 -1.45 -12.48
N GLN A 11 -4.15 -2.58 -13.07
CA GLN A 11 -3.59 -3.89 -12.73
C GLN A 11 -2.11 -4.01 -13.06
N MET A 12 -1.59 -3.24 -14.02
CA MET A 12 -0.16 -3.19 -14.32
C MET A 12 0.60 -2.18 -13.47
N ILE A 13 0.04 -0.98 -13.29
CA ILE A 13 0.74 0.14 -12.67
C ILE A 13 0.76 0.02 -11.14
N LEU A 14 -0.36 -0.34 -10.51
CA LEU A 14 -0.46 -0.34 -9.05
C LEU A 14 0.43 -1.39 -8.37
N PRO A 15 0.66 -2.59 -8.92
CA PRO A 15 1.68 -3.50 -8.38
C PRO A 15 3.09 -2.89 -8.40
N ASP A 16 3.48 -2.20 -9.48
CA ASP A 16 4.82 -1.61 -9.58
C ASP A 16 4.97 -0.33 -8.73
N LYS A 17 3.91 0.49 -8.70
CA LYS A 17 3.84 1.77 -7.99
C LYS A 17 2.64 1.77 -7.05
N PRO A 18 2.73 1.12 -5.88
CA PRO A 18 1.61 0.98 -4.95
C PRO A 18 1.35 2.21 -4.07
N THR A 19 2.16 3.28 -4.17
CA THR A 19 1.97 4.49 -3.34
C THR A 19 0.60 5.18 -3.52
N PRO A 20 -0.07 5.17 -4.68
CA PRO A 20 -1.45 5.68 -4.80
C PRO A 20 -2.45 4.95 -3.90
N CYS A 21 -2.20 3.68 -3.57
CA CYS A 21 -3.04 2.90 -2.65
C CYS A 21 -3.02 3.42 -1.21
N LEU A 22 -2.08 4.32 -0.87
CA LEU A 22 -2.05 5.00 0.42
C LEU A 22 -3.06 6.14 0.52
N GLN A 23 -3.59 6.62 -0.61
CA GLN A 23 -4.58 7.70 -0.64
C GLN A 23 -5.79 7.26 -1.48
N PRO A 24 -6.53 6.23 -1.02
CA PRO A 24 -7.61 5.66 -1.79
C PRO A 24 -8.75 6.65 -2.02
N GLN A 25 -8.88 7.74 -1.25
CA GLN A 25 -9.89 8.78 -1.52
C GLN A 25 -9.79 9.41 -2.92
N TYR A 26 -8.61 9.40 -3.56
CA TYR A 26 -8.41 9.91 -4.93
C TYR A 26 -8.62 8.84 -6.01
N LEU A 27 -8.90 7.60 -5.62
CA LEU A 27 -9.03 6.46 -6.52
C LEU A 27 -10.50 6.15 -6.84
N ASN A 28 -10.77 5.71 -8.06
CA ASN A 28 -12.05 5.13 -8.44
C ASN A 28 -12.24 3.74 -7.79
N LYS A 29 -13.43 3.15 -7.98
CA LYS A 29 -13.81 1.89 -7.33
C LYS A 29 -12.92 0.73 -7.77
N GLU A 30 -12.54 0.70 -9.04
CA GLU A 30 -11.73 -0.34 -9.66
C GLU A 30 -10.29 -0.28 -9.13
N ALA A 31 -9.68 0.90 -9.09
CA ALA A 31 -8.33 1.09 -8.53
C ALA A 31 -8.29 0.71 -7.04
N LYS A 32 -9.32 1.07 -6.26
CA LYS A 32 -9.44 0.65 -4.85
C LYS A 32 -9.46 -0.88 -4.70
N ALA A 33 -10.21 -1.56 -5.56
CA ALA A 33 -10.28 -3.02 -5.55
C ALA A 33 -8.92 -3.66 -5.90
N VAL A 34 -8.22 -3.13 -6.91
CA VAL A 34 -6.86 -3.57 -7.27
C VAL A 34 -5.89 -3.35 -6.11
N CYS A 35 -5.91 -2.17 -5.48
CA CYS A 35 -5.08 -1.88 -4.30
C CYS A 35 -5.30 -2.89 -3.17
N LEU A 36 -6.56 -3.22 -2.87
CA LEU A 36 -6.88 -4.22 -1.84
C LEU A 36 -6.35 -5.60 -2.24
N GLN A 37 -6.57 -6.00 -3.48
CA GLN A 37 -6.09 -7.28 -4.00
C GLN A 37 -4.57 -7.41 -3.90
N ILE A 38 -3.81 -6.40 -4.36
CA ILE A 38 -2.35 -6.49 -4.37
C ILE A 38 -1.78 -6.51 -2.95
N PHE A 39 -2.37 -5.77 -2.00
CA PHE A 39 -1.95 -5.80 -0.59
C PHE A 39 -2.27 -7.15 0.06
N GLN A 40 -3.47 -7.71 -0.15
CA GLN A 40 -3.86 -9.01 0.40
C GLN A 40 -3.01 -10.16 -0.15
N LYS A 41 -2.67 -10.12 -1.43
CA LYS A 41 -1.87 -11.16 -2.09
C LYS A 41 -0.36 -10.91 -2.00
N HIS A 42 0.05 -9.75 -1.51
CA HIS A 42 1.44 -9.28 -1.49
C HIS A 42 2.12 -9.37 -2.87
N THR A 43 1.41 -8.96 -3.93
CA THR A 43 1.90 -8.99 -5.33
C THR A 43 2.43 -7.64 -5.82
N TYR A 44 2.66 -6.70 -4.90
CA TYR A 44 3.20 -5.36 -5.21
C TYR A 44 4.71 -5.31 -4.96
N ASN A 45 5.40 -4.42 -5.67
CA ASN A 45 6.78 -4.05 -5.40
C ASN A 45 6.83 -3.29 -4.05
N PRO A 46 7.51 -3.82 -3.01
CA PRO A 46 7.51 -3.17 -1.71
C PRO A 46 8.41 -1.93 -1.63
N LYS A 47 9.38 -1.78 -2.54
CA LYS A 47 10.40 -0.72 -2.47
C LYS A 47 9.83 0.70 -2.40
N PRO A 48 8.80 1.09 -3.20
CA PRO A 48 8.23 2.43 -3.11
C PRO A 48 7.61 2.72 -1.74
N LEU A 49 6.91 1.75 -1.14
CA LEU A 49 6.32 1.91 0.19
C LEU A 49 7.39 1.94 1.28
N GLN A 50 8.45 1.14 1.15
CA GLN A 50 9.58 1.18 2.09
C GLN A 50 10.31 2.53 2.03
N LYS A 51 10.57 3.05 0.83
CA LYS A 51 11.16 4.38 0.66
C LYS A 51 10.29 5.46 1.31
N TYR A 52 8.97 5.38 1.09
CA TYR A 52 8.01 6.29 1.73
C TYR A 52 8.05 6.18 3.25
N LEU A 53 8.01 4.95 3.80
CA LEU A 53 8.08 4.70 5.23
C LEU A 53 9.40 5.17 5.84
N ASN A 54 10.54 4.93 5.20
CA ASN A 54 11.84 5.34 5.73
C ASN A 54 11.98 6.87 5.75
N SER A 55 11.40 7.56 4.75
CA SER A 55 11.45 9.02 4.66
C SER A 55 10.55 9.71 5.69
N LEU A 56 9.32 9.22 5.86
CA LEU A 56 8.32 9.89 6.71
C LEU A 56 8.14 9.23 8.07
N ARG A 57 8.76 8.06 8.27
CA ARG A 57 8.62 7.19 9.44
C ARG A 57 7.19 6.74 9.72
N LEU A 58 6.24 7.03 8.83
CA LEU A 58 4.82 6.76 8.97
C LEU A 58 4.20 6.51 7.58
N ILE A 59 3.38 5.47 7.48
CA ILE A 59 2.41 5.29 6.42
C ILE A 59 1.03 5.50 7.01
N SER A 60 0.28 6.43 6.43
CA SER A 60 -1.15 6.58 6.61
C SER A 60 -1.88 6.05 5.39
N ILE A 61 -3.07 5.49 5.60
CA ILE A 61 -4.02 5.20 4.53
C ILE A 61 -5.20 6.14 4.72
N ASP A 62 -5.52 6.89 3.67
CA ASP A 62 -6.30 8.13 3.78
C ASP A 62 -5.63 9.06 4.81
N ASN A 63 -6.39 9.50 5.82
CA ASN A 63 -5.93 10.36 6.90
C ASN A 63 -5.69 9.60 8.22
N ALA A 64 -5.74 8.26 8.20
CA ALA A 64 -5.57 7.44 9.40
C ALA A 64 -4.19 6.77 9.43
N PRO A 65 -3.47 6.79 10.56
CA PRO A 65 -2.17 6.15 10.67
C PRO A 65 -2.30 4.62 10.54
N CYS A 66 -1.38 3.99 9.81
CA CYS A 66 -1.43 2.56 9.54
C CYS A 66 -0.21 1.80 10.10
N VAL A 67 1.00 2.17 9.69
CA VAL A 67 2.25 1.61 10.23
C VAL A 67 3.31 2.70 10.38
N TYR A 68 4.24 2.54 11.31
CA TYR A 68 5.32 3.51 11.54
C TYR A 68 6.62 2.80 11.94
N LEU A 69 7.73 3.53 11.86
CA LEU A 69 9.02 3.12 12.41
C LEU A 69 9.21 3.77 13.78
N ASN A 70 9.37 2.95 14.83
CA ASN A 70 9.72 3.46 16.16
C ASN A 70 11.17 4.00 16.19
N SER A 71 11.65 4.53 17.32
CA SER A 71 13.00 5.11 17.42
C SER A 71 14.16 4.13 17.18
N GLN A 72 13.89 2.82 17.10
CA GLN A 72 14.86 1.77 16.79
C GLN A 72 14.66 1.19 15.38
N ASP A 73 13.97 1.93 14.50
CA ASP A 73 13.64 1.53 13.12
C ASP A 73 12.87 0.22 13.01
N LYS A 74 12.14 -0.16 14.07
CA LYS A 74 11.25 -1.32 14.05
C LYS A 74 9.88 -0.91 13.55
N LEU A 75 9.36 -1.67 12.60
CA LEU A 75 7.98 -1.51 12.12
C LEU A 75 7.00 -1.80 13.26
N GLN A 76 6.05 -0.89 13.44
CA GLN A 76 4.93 -0.99 14.38
C GLN A 76 3.63 -0.74 13.61
N ALA A 77 2.53 -1.35 14.07
CA ALA A 77 1.21 -1.23 13.47
C ALA A 77 0.24 -0.50 14.40
N PHE A 78 -0.56 0.40 13.85
CA PHE A 78 -1.70 0.99 14.56
C PHE A 78 -2.91 0.06 14.47
N LYS A 79 -3.77 0.07 15.49
CA LYS A 79 -5.09 -0.58 15.39
C LYS A 79 -5.90 0.13 14.29
N SER A 80 -6.47 -0.64 13.37
CA SER A 80 -7.23 -0.08 12.24
C SER A 80 -8.43 -0.95 11.90
N ASN A 81 -9.50 -0.32 11.42
CA ASN A 81 -10.64 -1.00 10.79
C ASN A 81 -10.62 -0.82 9.27
N ASN A 82 -9.62 -0.13 8.71
CA ASN A 82 -9.48 0.07 7.27
C ASN A 82 -8.94 -1.21 6.62
N ALA A 83 -9.68 -1.78 5.67
CA ALA A 83 -9.33 -3.04 5.02
C ALA A 83 -7.99 -2.98 4.27
N LEU A 84 -7.66 -1.86 3.63
CA LEU A 84 -6.36 -1.67 2.97
C LEU A 84 -5.23 -1.66 3.99
N CYS A 85 -5.43 -0.98 5.12
CA CYS A 85 -4.42 -0.95 6.18
C CYS A 85 -4.18 -2.31 6.80
N LEU A 86 -5.25 -3.03 7.14
CA LEU A 86 -5.14 -4.39 7.66
C LEU A 86 -4.43 -5.33 6.67
N ALA A 87 -4.75 -5.22 5.37
CA ALA A 87 -4.08 -5.99 4.32
C ALA A 87 -2.59 -5.64 4.23
N LEU A 88 -2.24 -4.35 4.25
CA LEU A 88 -0.86 -3.89 4.23
C LEU A 88 -0.09 -4.43 5.44
N GLN A 89 -0.60 -4.21 6.66
CA GLN A 89 0.02 -4.62 7.92
C GLN A 89 0.37 -6.11 7.97
N LYS A 90 -0.51 -6.97 7.43
CA LYS A 90 -0.32 -8.43 7.44
C LYS A 90 0.92 -8.88 6.67
N HIS A 91 1.32 -8.16 5.63
CA HIS A 91 2.40 -8.57 4.73
C HIS A 91 3.60 -7.60 4.71
N PHE A 92 3.46 -6.39 5.25
CA PHE A 92 4.53 -5.38 5.21
C PHE A 92 5.80 -5.82 5.95
N THR A 93 5.65 -6.59 7.03
CA THR A 93 6.76 -7.17 7.80
C THR A 93 7.61 -8.15 6.98
N LYS A 94 7.05 -8.77 5.93
CA LYS A 94 7.76 -9.74 5.09
C LYS A 94 8.67 -9.08 4.04
N GLY A 95 8.37 -7.84 3.65
CA GLY A 95 9.14 -7.11 2.65
C GLY A 95 10.37 -6.40 3.20
N LEU A 96 10.42 -6.13 4.52
CA LEU A 96 11.50 -5.36 5.18
C LEU A 96 12.81 -6.15 5.40
N LYS A 97 12.97 -7.30 4.75
CA LYS A 97 14.21 -8.09 4.79
C LYS A 97 15.12 -7.73 3.64
#